data_AF-A0A4Z0GLL2-F1
#
_entry.id   AF-A0A4Z0GLL2-F1
#
_cell.length_a   1.000
_cell.length_b   1.000
_cell.length_c   1.000
_cell.angle_alpha   90.00
_cell.angle_beta   90.00
_cell.angle_gamma   90.00
#
_symmetry.space_group_name_H-M   'P 1'
#
loop_
_entity.id
_entity.type
_entity.pdbx_description
1 polymer ?
#
loop_
_entity_poly.entity_id
_entity_poly.type
_entity_poly.pdbx_seq_one_letter_code
_entity_poly.pdbx_strand_id
1 'polypeptide(L)'
;MTGRTAPPSAWPTTLGAPVRHRAAAEELSRCADRLRATGRDAQARLAEEYSARALFAPDDTARALRDRLTRQLAPPGQAAAAGRHGSLRYVRRPGEVRVDGSRAWRTCNPGLLPSGPFTRDYGALADEDGIAVFPDEDTGRRALAAFLGTEDAQHARVSEVLQAVREREQPPPEPDGAFDTLAASVRLDPRARLSELPAEALADLADALAAWAFRRRAGHRHLTGEDSAPAWARELLGRSAGPGRTPGHRIPLAARPAERYRSRADICILTTHFNPCGYRSRRRNILSFLRSLDRSGAAWRCVECAFGDRPFELPAGEQILQVRSDSVLWQKERLLNLLARTLPDRFSKLAWIDGDVFFSESDWLARTSDLLTRYTVVQPFTEAIRLAAGQTDYHLRGEVVLSFAHRFHLHPDPPAWPAYPDHGHTGYAWAGRREWIEEHGLYDAGLSGTGDHLMAHAFVGDWDNTCAGLHGSLLGRHYETWARTAYPHIRSALGRLDGAVLSLWHGRQQDRNYHQATVRLRELSFDPDRDLRLGPTGCWEWARPRAELERWAHEYFRTRREDSPP
;
A
#
# COMPACT_ATOMS: atom_id res chain seq x y z
N MET A 1 16.40 -61.53 5.52
CA MET A 1 15.42 -61.87 4.48
C MET A 1 14.06 -61.98 5.16
N THR A 2 13.28 -60.89 5.19
CA THR A 2 12.18 -60.53 4.24
C THR A 2 10.87 -61.25 4.52
N GLY A 3 9.79 -60.47 4.70
CA GLY A 3 8.41 -60.95 4.56
C GLY A 3 7.39 -60.13 5.37
N ARG A 4 7.13 -58.87 4.98
CA ARG A 4 5.88 -58.43 4.32
C ARG A 4 4.63 -58.53 5.21
N THR A 5 4.33 -57.46 5.93
CA THR A 5 2.96 -57.12 6.36
C THR A 5 2.15 -56.65 5.16
N ALA A 6 1.08 -57.38 4.86
CA ALA A 6 0.03 -56.97 3.94
C ALA A 6 -0.71 -55.71 4.47
N PRO A 7 -1.25 -54.85 3.59
CA PRO A 7 -1.99 -53.66 4.01
C PRO A 7 -3.39 -54.03 4.51
N PRO A 8 -3.93 -53.37 5.56
CA PRO A 8 -5.36 -53.45 5.82
C PRO A 8 -6.11 -52.68 4.73
N SER A 9 -7.00 -53.42 4.08
CA SER A 9 -7.93 -53.04 3.04
C SER A 9 -9.02 -52.06 3.50
N ALA A 10 -9.49 -51.26 2.53
CA ALA A 10 -10.82 -50.67 2.40
C ALA A 10 -11.24 -49.59 3.42
N TRP A 11 -11.30 -48.34 2.93
CA TRP A 11 -12.00 -47.24 3.60
C TRP A 11 -13.52 -47.38 3.43
N PRO A 12 -14.33 -47.02 4.43
CA PRO A 12 -15.79 -47.12 4.33
C PRO A 12 -16.33 -46.10 3.33
N THR A 13 -17.10 -46.60 2.36
CA THR A 13 -18.07 -45.81 1.60
C THR A 13 -19.22 -45.38 2.52
N THR A 14 -19.14 -44.16 3.04
CA THR A 14 -20.30 -43.46 3.62
C THR A 14 -20.38 -42.05 3.06
N LEU A 15 -21.30 -41.87 2.12
CA LEU A 15 -21.92 -40.60 1.76
C LEU A 15 -22.57 -39.98 3.01
N GLY A 16 -22.17 -38.76 3.39
CA GLY A 16 -22.92 -37.94 4.35
C GLY A 16 -22.10 -36.90 5.15
N ALA A 17 -22.16 -35.64 4.68
CA ALA A 17 -21.89 -34.36 5.38
C ALA A 17 -20.43 -33.86 5.58
N PRO A 18 -20.23 -32.52 5.67
CA PRO A 18 -20.43 -31.48 4.67
C PRO A 18 -19.12 -31.10 3.96
N VAL A 19 -19.23 -30.69 2.70
CA VAL A 19 -18.16 -30.09 1.88
C VAL A 19 -17.56 -28.90 2.62
N ARG A 20 -16.34 -29.04 3.12
CA ARG A 20 -15.59 -27.93 3.72
C ARG A 20 -14.23 -27.89 3.03
N HIS A 21 -13.89 -26.74 2.46
CA HIS A 21 -12.57 -26.37 1.90
C HIS A 21 -12.32 -26.59 0.39
N ARG A 22 -13.34 -26.37 -0.45
CA ARG A 22 -13.21 -26.31 -1.93
C ARG A 22 -12.18 -25.28 -2.42
N ALA A 23 -12.07 -24.13 -1.75
CA ALA A 23 -11.26 -23.00 -2.22
C ALA A 23 -9.75 -23.28 -2.30
N ALA A 24 -9.16 -23.92 -1.29
CA ALA A 24 -7.72 -24.23 -1.28
C ALA A 24 -7.35 -25.31 -2.31
N ALA A 25 -8.23 -26.32 -2.46
CA ALA A 25 -8.06 -27.34 -3.49
C ALA A 25 -8.24 -26.76 -4.90
N GLU A 26 -9.24 -25.91 -5.12
CA GLU A 26 -9.42 -25.20 -6.39
C GLU A 26 -8.22 -24.30 -6.72
N GLU A 27 -7.63 -23.63 -5.73
CA GLU A 27 -6.43 -22.82 -5.92
C GLU A 27 -5.23 -23.67 -6.35
N LEU A 28 -5.03 -24.84 -5.74
CA LEU A 28 -4.00 -25.82 -6.09
C LEU A 28 -4.25 -26.47 -7.46
N SER A 29 -5.51 -26.73 -7.81
CA SER A 29 -5.90 -27.20 -9.14
C SER A 29 -5.57 -26.17 -10.21
N ARG A 30 -5.96 -24.90 -9.99
CA ARG A 30 -5.61 -23.80 -10.90
C ARG A 30 -4.09 -23.61 -11.00
N CYS A 31 -3.35 -23.83 -9.91
CA CYS A 31 -1.88 -23.82 -9.91
C CYS A 31 -1.31 -24.91 -10.83
N ALA A 32 -1.85 -26.13 -10.79
CA ALA A 32 -1.43 -27.21 -11.69
C ALA A 32 -1.63 -26.86 -13.17
N ASP A 33 -2.77 -26.27 -13.51
CA ASP A 33 -3.07 -25.85 -14.89
C ASP A 33 -2.11 -24.75 -15.37
N ARG A 34 -1.79 -23.78 -14.51
CA ARG A 34 -0.77 -22.75 -14.79
C ARG A 34 0.62 -23.36 -15.01
N LEU A 35 1.00 -24.35 -14.19
CA LEU A 35 2.30 -25.02 -14.29
C LEU A 35 2.42 -25.84 -15.59
N ARG A 36 1.35 -26.49 -16.05
CA ARG A 36 1.31 -27.15 -17.38
C ARG A 36 1.50 -26.18 -18.51
N ALA A 37 0.81 -25.04 -18.46
CA ALA A 37 0.91 -24.01 -19.47
C ALA A 37 2.32 -23.40 -19.60
N THR A 38 3.21 -23.66 -18.64
CA THR A 38 4.62 -23.24 -18.65
C THR A 38 5.62 -24.39 -18.87
N GLY A 39 5.14 -25.60 -19.24
CA GLY A 39 5.99 -26.77 -19.47
C GLY A 39 6.55 -27.42 -18.21
N ARG A 40 5.99 -27.12 -17.03
CA ARG A 40 6.44 -27.62 -15.71
C ARG A 40 5.64 -28.85 -15.27
N ASP A 41 5.62 -29.90 -16.10
CA ASP A 41 4.73 -31.06 -15.92
C ASP A 41 4.92 -31.82 -14.60
N ALA A 42 6.16 -31.91 -14.10
CA ALA A 42 6.44 -32.58 -12.83
C ALA A 42 5.86 -31.81 -11.64
N GLN A 43 5.96 -30.48 -11.68
CA GLN A 43 5.41 -29.58 -10.67
C GLN A 43 3.89 -29.51 -10.75
N ALA A 44 3.32 -29.55 -11.96
CA ALA A 44 1.88 -29.62 -12.16
C ALA A 44 1.30 -30.90 -11.52
N ARG A 45 1.90 -32.06 -11.77
CA ARG A 45 1.49 -33.34 -11.13
C ARG A 45 1.52 -33.28 -9.60
N LEU A 46 2.52 -32.63 -9.03
CA LEU A 46 2.63 -32.44 -7.58
C LEU A 46 1.52 -31.51 -7.03
N ALA A 47 1.21 -30.44 -7.76
CA ALA A 47 0.11 -29.52 -7.41
C ALA A 47 -1.27 -30.22 -7.47
N GLU A 48 -1.49 -31.12 -8.43
CA GLU A 48 -2.70 -31.94 -8.51
C GLU A 48 -2.81 -32.94 -7.37
N GLU A 49 -1.71 -33.59 -7.00
CA GLU A 49 -1.67 -34.48 -5.84
C GLU A 49 -2.06 -33.72 -4.57
N TYR A 50 -1.54 -32.50 -4.39
CA TYR A 50 -1.87 -31.69 -3.23
C TYR A 50 -3.29 -31.13 -3.28
N SER A 51 -3.81 -30.80 -4.48
CA SER A 51 -5.21 -30.44 -4.69
C SER A 51 -6.14 -31.59 -4.26
N ALA A 52 -5.87 -32.81 -4.72
CA ALA A 52 -6.63 -34.01 -4.36
C ALA A 52 -6.61 -34.28 -2.85
N ARG A 53 -5.48 -34.01 -2.19
CA ARG A 53 -5.34 -34.15 -0.73
C ARG A 53 -6.05 -33.03 0.03
N ALA A 54 -6.06 -31.81 -0.51
CA ALA A 54 -6.71 -30.65 0.11
C ALA A 54 -8.25 -30.74 0.05
N LEU A 55 -8.82 -31.43 -0.93
CA LEU A 55 -10.26 -31.66 -1.07
C LEU A 55 -10.91 -32.32 0.16
N PHE A 56 -10.14 -33.07 0.95
CA PHE A 56 -10.63 -33.86 2.08
C PHE A 56 -9.88 -33.58 3.40
N ALA A 57 -9.08 -32.51 3.46
CA ALA A 57 -8.23 -32.20 4.62
C ALA A 57 -8.76 -31.03 5.46
N PRO A 58 -8.41 -30.97 6.77
CA PRO A 58 -8.65 -29.78 7.60
C PRO A 58 -7.93 -28.54 7.06
N ASP A 59 -8.48 -27.36 7.37
CA ASP A 59 -8.08 -26.06 6.83
C ASP A 59 -6.58 -25.71 7.01
N ASP A 60 -6.02 -26.02 8.19
CA ASP A 60 -4.59 -25.84 8.46
C ASP A 60 -3.71 -26.79 7.65
N THR A 61 -4.22 -27.99 7.36
CA THR A 61 -3.51 -28.99 6.55
C THR A 61 -3.53 -28.59 5.07
N ALA A 62 -4.66 -28.08 4.56
CA ALA A 62 -4.76 -27.53 3.21
C ALA A 62 -3.82 -26.32 3.03
N ARG A 63 -3.78 -25.41 4.02
CA ARG A 63 -2.80 -24.30 4.07
C ARG A 63 -1.36 -24.80 4.09
N ALA A 64 -1.05 -25.80 4.91
CA ALA A 64 0.29 -26.37 5.00
C ALA A 64 0.74 -27.06 3.70
N LEU A 65 -0.16 -27.75 2.99
CA LEU A 65 0.11 -28.34 1.68
C LEU A 65 0.42 -27.26 0.62
N ARG A 66 -0.36 -26.17 0.61
CA ARG A 66 -0.08 -25.01 -0.25
C ARG A 66 1.27 -24.38 0.04
N ASP A 67 1.60 -24.18 1.31
CA ASP A 67 2.88 -23.59 1.70
C ASP A 67 4.04 -24.53 1.36
N ARG A 68 3.84 -25.84 1.48
CA ARG A 68 4.81 -26.86 1.07
C ARG A 68 5.03 -26.87 -0.43
N LEU A 69 3.96 -26.81 -1.23
CA LEU A 69 4.06 -26.69 -2.69
C LEU A 69 4.81 -25.42 -3.05
N THR A 70 4.46 -24.28 -2.46
CA THR A 70 5.15 -23.01 -2.69
C THR A 70 6.66 -23.11 -2.40
N ARG A 71 7.05 -23.81 -1.33
CA ARG A 71 8.47 -24.06 -1.02
C ARG A 71 9.16 -24.98 -2.02
N GLN A 72 8.44 -25.95 -2.58
CA GLN A 72 8.97 -26.92 -3.56
C GLN A 72 8.96 -26.39 -5.00
N LEU A 73 8.04 -25.47 -5.33
CA LEU A 73 7.99 -24.75 -6.60
C LEU A 73 9.02 -23.64 -6.69
N ALA A 74 9.52 -23.17 -5.55
CA ALA A 74 10.60 -22.20 -5.49
C ALA A 74 11.82 -22.78 -6.25
N PRO A 75 12.32 -22.09 -7.28
CA PRO A 75 13.40 -22.61 -8.11
C PRO A 75 14.65 -22.92 -7.26
N PRO A 76 15.36 -24.02 -7.53
CA PRO A 76 16.60 -24.33 -6.83
C PRO A 76 17.65 -23.26 -7.14
N GLY A 77 18.14 -22.57 -6.11
CA GLY A 77 19.44 -21.88 -6.07
C GLY A 77 19.77 -20.84 -7.15
N GLN A 78 18.89 -20.52 -8.09
CA GLN A 78 19.10 -19.47 -9.09
C GLN A 78 18.67 -18.13 -8.51
N ALA A 79 19.51 -17.58 -7.63
CA ALA A 79 19.23 -16.33 -6.97
C ALA A 79 19.36 -15.16 -7.95
N ALA A 80 18.21 -14.61 -8.35
CA ALA A 80 18.13 -13.29 -8.94
C ALA A 80 18.13 -12.23 -7.83
N ALA A 81 18.73 -11.08 -8.07
CA ALA A 81 18.79 -9.98 -7.10
C ALA A 81 18.66 -8.64 -7.81
N ALA A 82 17.81 -7.76 -7.28
CA ALA A 82 17.73 -6.37 -7.70
C ALA A 82 18.51 -5.48 -6.72
N GLY A 83 19.09 -4.38 -7.21
CA GLY A 83 19.86 -3.48 -6.36
C GLY A 83 20.27 -2.19 -7.05
N ARG A 84 21.09 -1.40 -6.35
CA ARG A 84 21.65 -0.13 -6.85
C ARG A 84 23.17 -0.10 -6.72
N HIS A 85 23.82 0.58 -7.64
CA HIS A 85 25.23 0.94 -7.58
C HIS A 85 25.40 2.40 -8.01
N GLY A 86 25.59 3.30 -7.04
CA GLY A 86 25.47 4.74 -7.28
C GLY A 86 24.05 5.10 -7.74
N SER A 87 23.94 5.81 -8.87
CA SER A 87 22.65 6.14 -9.51
C SER A 87 22.07 5.00 -10.36
N LEU A 88 22.83 3.94 -10.63
CA LEU A 88 22.43 2.86 -11.53
C LEU A 88 21.58 1.82 -10.79
N ARG A 89 20.46 1.42 -11.39
CA ARG A 89 19.65 0.27 -10.95
C ARG A 89 20.09 -0.98 -11.71
N TYR A 90 20.09 -2.15 -11.07
CA TYR A 90 20.38 -3.40 -11.75
C TYR A 90 19.48 -4.54 -11.28
N VAL A 91 19.30 -5.51 -12.17
CA VAL A 91 18.76 -6.83 -11.84
C VAL A 91 19.76 -7.87 -12.34
N ARG A 92 20.22 -8.71 -11.43
CA ARG A 92 21.11 -9.85 -11.69
C ARG A 92 20.29 -11.12 -11.78
N ARG A 93 20.64 -12.00 -12.71
CA ARG A 93 20.20 -13.39 -12.84
C ARG A 93 21.42 -14.30 -13.08
N PRO A 94 21.28 -15.63 -13.02
CA PRO A 94 22.37 -16.53 -13.38
C PRO A 94 22.91 -16.22 -14.78
N GLY A 95 24.20 -15.89 -14.88
CA GLY A 95 24.88 -15.61 -16.15
C GLY A 95 24.66 -14.22 -16.75
N GLU A 96 23.83 -13.36 -16.15
CA GLU A 96 23.59 -12.01 -16.68
C GLU A 96 23.30 -10.94 -15.62
N VAL A 97 23.65 -9.70 -15.94
CA VAL A 97 23.22 -8.50 -15.21
C VAL A 97 22.64 -7.50 -16.21
N ARG A 98 21.39 -7.09 -15.97
CA ARG A 98 20.73 -6.00 -16.69
C ARG A 98 20.82 -4.74 -15.86
N VAL A 99 21.52 -3.73 -16.36
CA VAL A 99 21.77 -2.46 -15.65
C VAL A 99 21.09 -1.32 -16.40
N ASP A 100 20.47 -0.44 -15.62
CA ASP A 100 19.75 0.76 -16.05
C ASP A 100 18.61 0.42 -17.04
N GLY A 101 18.13 1.40 -17.79
CA GLY A 101 17.09 1.21 -18.79
C GLY A 101 15.68 1.07 -18.21
N SER A 102 14.81 0.44 -18.99
CA SER A 102 13.41 0.21 -18.61
C SER A 102 13.30 -0.80 -17.46
N ARG A 103 12.41 -0.55 -16.48
CA ARG A 103 12.16 -1.47 -15.36
C ARG A 103 11.60 -2.79 -15.88
N ALA A 104 10.69 -2.73 -16.86
CA ALA A 104 10.14 -3.92 -17.52
C ALA A 104 11.24 -4.78 -18.18
N TRP A 105 12.23 -4.15 -18.79
CA TRP A 105 13.38 -4.84 -19.39
C TRP A 105 14.29 -5.47 -18.35
N ARG A 106 14.66 -4.74 -17.28
CA ARG A 106 15.53 -5.29 -16.22
C ARG A 106 14.90 -6.51 -15.55
N THR A 107 13.60 -6.46 -15.30
CA THR A 107 12.84 -7.50 -14.59
C THR A 107 12.35 -8.63 -15.49
N CYS A 108 12.57 -8.55 -16.82
CA CYS A 108 11.96 -9.45 -17.80
C CYS A 108 10.43 -9.53 -17.66
N ASN A 109 9.78 -8.42 -17.26
CA ASN A 109 8.37 -8.39 -16.88
C ASN A 109 7.65 -7.30 -17.67
N PRO A 110 7.10 -7.64 -18.86
CA PRO A 110 6.60 -6.64 -19.80
C PRO A 110 5.31 -5.96 -19.33
N GLY A 111 4.59 -6.58 -18.39
CA GLY A 111 3.40 -6.01 -17.78
C GLY A 111 3.65 -5.35 -16.43
N LEU A 112 4.90 -5.33 -15.96
CA LEU A 112 5.26 -4.95 -14.58
C LEU A 112 4.29 -5.59 -13.59
N LEU A 113 4.11 -6.91 -13.74
CA LEU A 113 3.28 -7.70 -12.86
C LEU A 113 3.91 -7.73 -11.47
N PRO A 114 3.11 -7.59 -10.41
CA PRO A 114 3.65 -7.64 -9.07
C PRO A 114 4.13 -9.04 -8.70
N SER A 115 5.09 -9.08 -7.78
CA SER A 115 5.56 -10.31 -7.17
C SER A 115 4.45 -10.94 -6.33
N GLY A 116 4.15 -12.21 -6.57
CA GLY A 116 3.06 -12.88 -5.88
C GLY A 116 2.94 -14.36 -6.26
N PRO A 117 1.96 -15.09 -5.68
CA PRO A 117 1.71 -16.49 -6.00
C PRO A 117 1.54 -16.74 -7.50
N PHE A 118 0.76 -15.88 -8.17
CA PHE A 118 0.55 -15.95 -9.62
C PHE A 118 1.88 -15.91 -10.38
N THR A 119 2.68 -14.86 -10.22
CA THR A 119 3.94 -14.71 -10.97
C THR A 119 5.00 -15.77 -10.60
N ARG A 120 4.98 -16.31 -9.37
CA ARG A 120 5.82 -17.44 -8.96
C ARG A 120 5.42 -18.76 -9.58
N ASP A 121 4.12 -19.02 -9.76
CA ASP A 121 3.66 -20.19 -10.51
C ASP A 121 4.18 -20.15 -11.95
N TYR A 122 4.25 -18.95 -12.52
CA TYR A 122 4.86 -18.67 -13.82
C TYR A 122 6.39 -18.55 -13.79
N GLY A 123 7.06 -18.88 -12.68
CA GLY A 123 8.52 -19.01 -12.65
C GLY A 123 9.31 -17.76 -12.25
N ALA A 124 8.67 -16.72 -11.69
CA ALA A 124 9.40 -15.57 -11.16
C ALA A 124 10.45 -15.98 -10.10
N LEU A 125 11.65 -15.42 -10.21
CA LEU A 125 12.83 -15.75 -9.41
C LEU A 125 12.99 -14.84 -8.18
N ALA A 126 12.61 -13.57 -8.30
CA ALA A 126 12.80 -12.52 -7.29
C ALA A 126 11.80 -11.37 -7.53
N ASP A 127 12.03 -10.23 -6.88
CA ASP A 127 11.35 -8.98 -7.19
C ASP A 127 12.29 -7.76 -7.12
N GLU A 128 11.95 -6.71 -7.87
CA GLU A 128 12.52 -5.36 -7.79
C GLU A 128 11.42 -4.44 -7.27
N ASP A 129 11.47 -4.03 -5.99
CA ASP A 129 10.47 -3.15 -5.36
C ASP A 129 9.02 -3.62 -5.59
N GLY A 130 8.73 -4.90 -5.32
CA GLY A 130 7.40 -5.49 -5.45
C GLY A 130 7.00 -5.90 -6.87
N ILE A 131 7.84 -5.68 -7.89
CA ILE A 131 7.63 -6.15 -9.26
C ILE A 131 8.37 -7.45 -9.50
N ALA A 132 7.67 -8.47 -10.00
CA ALA A 132 8.25 -9.80 -10.23
C ALA A 132 9.42 -9.74 -11.22
N VAL A 133 10.50 -10.44 -10.91
CA VAL A 133 11.64 -10.67 -11.79
C VAL A 133 11.53 -12.06 -12.40
N PHE A 134 11.38 -12.14 -13.72
CA PHE A 134 11.31 -13.40 -14.45
C PHE A 134 12.69 -13.86 -14.94
N PRO A 135 12.90 -15.17 -15.14
CA PRO A 135 14.17 -15.72 -15.62
C PRO A 135 14.53 -15.23 -17.02
N ASP A 136 13.52 -15.05 -17.88
CA ASP A 136 13.66 -14.66 -19.28
C ASP A 136 12.41 -13.91 -19.76
N GLU A 137 12.54 -13.27 -20.91
CA GLU A 137 11.53 -12.40 -21.52
C GLU A 137 10.26 -13.16 -21.90
N ASP A 138 10.40 -14.39 -22.40
CA ASP A 138 9.26 -15.21 -22.82
C ASP A 138 8.45 -15.71 -21.61
N THR A 139 9.10 -16.01 -20.50
CA THR A 139 8.45 -16.35 -19.25
C THR A 139 7.61 -15.20 -18.71
N GLY A 140 8.15 -13.98 -18.69
CA GLY A 140 7.38 -12.80 -18.28
C GLY A 140 6.24 -12.45 -19.23
N ARG A 141 6.46 -12.61 -20.55
CA ARG A 141 5.41 -12.43 -21.58
C ARG A 141 4.26 -13.43 -21.40
N ARG A 142 4.56 -14.71 -21.19
CA ARG A 142 3.55 -15.73 -20.90
C ARG A 142 2.78 -15.43 -19.61
N ALA A 143 3.49 -15.00 -18.57
CA ALA A 143 2.85 -14.60 -17.31
C ALA A 143 1.88 -13.44 -17.52
N LEU A 144 2.24 -12.45 -18.34
CA LEU A 144 1.36 -11.34 -18.72
C LEU A 144 0.15 -11.82 -19.52
N ALA A 145 0.34 -12.62 -20.57
CA ALA A 145 -0.77 -13.14 -21.37
C ALA A 145 -1.78 -13.91 -20.52
N ALA A 146 -1.29 -14.77 -19.62
CA ALA A 146 -2.13 -15.49 -18.68
C ALA A 146 -2.81 -14.57 -17.66
N PHE A 147 -2.12 -13.53 -17.19
CA PHE A 147 -2.66 -12.58 -16.23
C PHE A 147 -3.87 -11.83 -16.82
N LEU A 148 -3.77 -11.39 -18.07
CA LEU A 148 -4.85 -10.68 -18.76
C LEU A 148 -6.15 -11.49 -18.87
N GLY A 149 -6.05 -12.83 -18.85
CA GLY A 149 -7.19 -13.75 -18.85
C GLY A 149 -7.80 -14.06 -17.47
N THR A 150 -7.25 -13.53 -16.38
CA THR A 150 -7.76 -13.79 -15.02
C THR A 150 -9.03 -13.00 -14.73
N GLU A 151 -9.95 -13.56 -13.93
CA GLU A 151 -11.19 -12.87 -13.53
C GLU A 151 -10.94 -11.45 -12.98
N ASP A 152 -9.87 -11.29 -12.20
CA ASP A 152 -9.44 -10.00 -11.65
C ASP A 152 -9.07 -8.98 -12.74
N ALA A 153 -8.38 -9.42 -13.80
CA ALA A 153 -7.96 -8.56 -14.92
C ALA A 153 -9.10 -8.28 -15.90
N GLN A 154 -10.05 -9.22 -16.05
CA GLN A 154 -11.10 -9.17 -17.07
C GLN A 154 -12.04 -7.94 -16.94
N HIS A 155 -12.07 -7.30 -15.77
CA HIS A 155 -12.80 -6.07 -15.52
C HIS A 155 -12.13 -4.80 -16.07
N ALA A 156 -10.83 -4.84 -16.31
CA ALA A 156 -10.06 -3.70 -16.79
C ALA A 156 -10.30 -3.44 -18.29
N ARG A 157 -10.09 -2.19 -18.71
CA ARG A 157 -10.02 -1.83 -20.13
C ARG A 157 -8.60 -1.92 -20.65
N VAL A 158 -8.45 -2.08 -21.97
CA VAL A 158 -7.14 -2.07 -22.64
C VAL A 158 -6.31 -0.82 -22.27
N SER A 159 -6.92 0.37 -22.31
CA SER A 159 -6.28 1.62 -21.90
C SER A 159 -5.81 1.63 -20.44
N GLU A 160 -6.51 0.94 -19.54
CA GLU A 160 -6.17 0.90 -18.12
C GLU A 160 -4.96 0.00 -17.87
N VAL A 161 -4.85 -1.12 -18.58
CA VAL A 161 -3.66 -1.98 -18.57
C VAL A 161 -2.44 -1.19 -19.05
N LEU A 162 -2.58 -0.51 -20.18
CA LEU A 162 -1.51 0.31 -20.75
C LEU A 162 -1.09 1.40 -19.74
N GLN A 163 -2.03 2.17 -19.22
CA GLN A 163 -1.74 3.21 -18.24
C GLN A 163 -1.05 2.68 -16.97
N ALA A 164 -1.47 1.51 -16.47
CA ALA A 164 -0.84 0.89 -15.30
C ALA A 164 0.64 0.53 -15.55
N VAL A 165 0.96 0.02 -16.74
CA VAL A 165 2.36 -0.25 -17.13
C VAL A 165 3.15 1.05 -17.21
N ARG A 166 2.58 2.12 -17.78
CA ARG A 166 3.21 3.44 -17.84
C ARG A 166 3.52 3.98 -16.44
N GLU A 167 2.59 3.87 -15.50
CA GLU A 167 2.70 4.38 -14.14
C GLU A 167 3.71 3.61 -13.29
N ARG A 168 3.93 2.31 -13.53
CA ARG A 168 4.84 1.45 -12.75
C ARG A 168 6.30 1.51 -13.20
N GLU A 169 6.55 2.04 -14.39
CA GLU A 169 7.87 2.10 -15.03
C GLU A 169 8.83 3.12 -14.37
N GLN A 170 8.33 3.98 -13.47
CA GLN A 170 8.96 5.17 -12.90
C GLN A 170 10.50 5.13 -12.60
N PRO A 171 11.23 6.21 -12.94
CA PRO A 171 10.85 7.30 -13.84
C PRO A 171 10.85 6.82 -15.31
N PRO A 172 9.97 7.36 -16.19
CA PRO A 172 9.95 6.96 -17.58
C PRO A 172 11.30 7.27 -18.26
N PRO A 173 11.83 6.37 -19.09
CA PRO A 173 13.16 6.55 -19.68
C PRO A 173 13.26 7.68 -20.73
N GLU A 174 12.15 8.29 -21.17
CA GLU A 174 12.13 9.41 -22.13
C GLU A 174 10.95 10.38 -21.90
N PRO A 175 11.04 11.65 -22.37
CA PRO A 175 9.89 12.54 -22.49
C PRO A 175 8.91 12.06 -23.58
N ASP A 176 7.62 12.20 -23.28
CA ASP A 176 6.42 11.85 -24.04
C ASP A 176 6.56 11.42 -25.52
N GLY A 177 6.19 10.16 -25.83
CA GLY A 177 5.95 9.68 -27.21
C GLY A 177 6.08 8.16 -27.44
N ALA A 178 7.02 7.49 -26.75
CA ALA A 178 7.25 6.04 -26.93
C ALA A 178 6.07 5.18 -26.44
N PHE A 179 5.33 5.65 -25.43
CA PHE A 179 4.14 4.99 -24.92
C PHE A 179 2.91 5.23 -25.79
N ASP A 180 2.79 6.42 -26.40
CA ASP A 180 1.74 6.74 -27.35
C ASP A 180 1.88 5.89 -28.63
N THR A 181 3.12 5.56 -29.01
CA THR A 181 3.41 4.62 -30.09
C THR A 181 2.99 3.19 -29.75
N LEU A 182 3.16 2.75 -28.50
CA LEU A 182 2.66 1.46 -28.02
C LEU A 182 1.12 1.43 -28.07
N ALA A 183 0.45 2.46 -27.53
CA ALA A 183 -1.01 2.56 -27.58
C ALA A 183 -1.53 2.56 -29.02
N ALA A 184 -0.82 3.22 -29.95
CA ALA A 184 -1.14 3.20 -31.37
C ALA A 184 -0.83 1.85 -32.07
N SER A 185 0.16 1.08 -31.58
CA SER A 185 0.50 -0.24 -32.14
C SER A 185 -0.43 -1.36 -31.69
N VAL A 186 -1.09 -1.17 -30.54
CA VAL A 186 -2.10 -2.10 -30.02
C VAL A 186 -3.35 -1.94 -30.88
N ARG A 187 -3.64 -2.92 -31.74
CA ARG A 187 -4.79 -2.92 -32.66
C ARG A 187 -6.13 -3.23 -31.97
N LEU A 188 -6.25 -2.88 -30.69
CA LEU A 188 -7.43 -3.14 -29.86
C LEU A 188 -8.08 -1.81 -29.49
N ASP A 189 -9.41 -1.79 -29.36
CA ASP A 189 -10.11 -0.61 -28.86
C ASP A 189 -9.65 -0.32 -27.42
N PRO A 190 -9.05 0.86 -27.15
CA PRO A 190 -8.61 1.22 -25.80
C PRO A 190 -9.74 1.20 -24.76
N ARG A 191 -11.00 1.34 -25.20
CA ARG A 191 -12.18 1.35 -24.32
C ARG A 191 -12.78 -0.04 -24.07
N ALA A 192 -12.43 -1.05 -24.87
CA ALA A 192 -12.93 -2.41 -24.71
C ALA A 192 -12.47 -2.99 -23.37
N ARG A 193 -13.37 -3.73 -22.71
CA ARG A 193 -13.01 -4.50 -21.51
C ARG A 193 -12.26 -5.76 -21.94
N LEU A 194 -11.31 -6.21 -21.11
CA LEU A 194 -10.60 -7.46 -21.38
C LEU A 194 -11.56 -8.66 -21.48
N SER A 195 -12.70 -8.63 -20.77
CA SER A 195 -13.78 -9.62 -20.87
C SER A 195 -14.47 -9.72 -22.23
N GLU A 196 -14.35 -8.68 -23.05
CA GLU A 196 -14.97 -8.60 -24.38
C GLU A 196 -14.01 -9.06 -25.47
N LEU A 197 -12.75 -9.34 -25.13
CA LEU A 197 -11.70 -9.71 -26.08
C LEU A 197 -11.52 -11.23 -26.15
N PRO A 198 -11.28 -11.79 -27.35
CA PRO A 198 -10.87 -13.19 -27.46
C PRO A 198 -9.48 -13.39 -26.83
N ALA A 199 -9.18 -14.64 -26.44
CA ALA A 199 -7.90 -14.98 -25.83
C ALA A 199 -6.67 -14.64 -26.71
N GLU A 200 -6.83 -14.69 -28.04
CA GLU A 200 -5.80 -14.26 -29.00
C GLU A 200 -5.52 -12.76 -28.90
N ALA A 201 -6.55 -11.91 -28.86
CA ALA A 201 -6.39 -10.47 -28.63
C ALA A 201 -5.71 -10.15 -27.28
N LEU A 202 -5.94 -10.95 -26.23
CA LEU A 202 -5.23 -10.79 -24.95
C LEU A 202 -3.74 -11.17 -25.07
N ALA A 203 -3.42 -12.20 -25.86
CA ALA A 203 -2.04 -12.57 -26.17
C ALA A 203 -1.35 -11.48 -27.01
N ASP A 204 -2.03 -10.93 -28.01
CA ASP A 204 -1.53 -9.82 -28.83
C ASP A 204 -1.23 -8.57 -27.98
N LEU A 205 -2.07 -8.27 -26.99
CA LEU A 205 -1.81 -7.19 -26.04
C LEU A 205 -0.54 -7.45 -25.22
N ALA A 206 -0.34 -8.69 -24.76
CA ALA A 206 0.87 -9.07 -24.03
C ALA A 206 2.12 -8.99 -24.93
N ASP A 207 2.01 -9.39 -26.18
CA ASP A 207 3.09 -9.36 -27.16
C ASP A 207 3.47 -7.92 -27.54
N ALA A 208 2.49 -7.03 -27.71
CA ALA A 208 2.72 -5.61 -27.94
C ALA A 208 3.46 -4.95 -26.75
N LEU A 209 3.03 -5.26 -25.52
CA LEU A 209 3.69 -4.82 -24.29
C LEU A 209 5.13 -5.36 -24.18
N ALA A 210 5.34 -6.62 -24.53
CA ALA A 210 6.67 -7.23 -24.56
C ALA A 210 7.59 -6.58 -25.61
N ALA A 211 7.09 -6.35 -26.82
CA ALA A 211 7.83 -5.68 -27.88
C ALA A 211 8.25 -4.25 -27.47
N TRP A 212 7.38 -3.54 -26.74
CA TRP A 212 7.73 -2.24 -26.18
C TRP A 212 8.73 -2.34 -25.04
N ALA A 213 8.49 -3.25 -24.08
CA ALA A 213 9.30 -3.41 -22.88
C ALA A 213 10.75 -3.78 -23.20
N PHE A 214 10.96 -4.68 -24.17
CA PHE A 214 12.26 -5.27 -24.48
C PHE A 214 13.01 -4.59 -25.62
N ARG A 215 12.44 -3.53 -26.21
CA ARG A 215 13.17 -2.66 -27.14
C ARG A 215 14.43 -2.11 -26.44
N ARG A 216 15.61 -2.27 -27.05
CA ARG A 216 16.85 -1.66 -26.52
C ARG A 216 16.76 -0.14 -26.61
N ARG A 217 17.03 0.53 -25.48
CA ARG A 217 17.02 2.00 -25.35
C ARG A 217 18.38 2.51 -24.88
N ALA A 218 18.60 3.81 -25.00
CA ALA A 218 19.80 4.44 -24.43
C ALA A 218 19.92 4.12 -22.93
N GLY A 219 21.13 3.82 -22.46
CA GLY A 219 21.39 3.42 -21.08
C GLY A 219 21.26 1.92 -20.80
N HIS A 220 20.55 1.13 -21.63
CA HIS A 220 20.44 -0.33 -21.44
C HIS A 220 21.84 -0.97 -21.51
N ARG A 221 22.27 -1.58 -20.41
CA ARG A 221 23.53 -2.35 -20.37
C ARG A 221 23.22 -3.79 -20.02
N HIS A 222 23.39 -4.67 -21.00
CA HIS A 222 23.23 -6.11 -20.85
C HIS A 222 24.62 -6.75 -20.73
N LEU A 223 24.97 -7.16 -19.52
CA LEU A 223 26.28 -7.74 -19.23
C LEU A 223 26.14 -9.26 -19.17
N THR A 224 26.74 -9.94 -20.12
CA THR A 224 26.75 -11.41 -20.26
C THR A 224 28.21 -11.87 -20.25
N GLY A 225 28.70 -12.39 -19.13
CA GLY A 225 30.10 -12.80 -18.94
C GLY A 225 30.96 -11.80 -18.16
N GLU A 226 32.05 -12.30 -17.57
CA GLU A 226 32.95 -11.50 -16.71
C GLU A 226 33.83 -10.53 -17.52
N ASP A 227 34.25 -10.92 -18.73
CA ASP A 227 35.28 -10.20 -19.50
C ASP A 227 34.86 -8.83 -20.03
N SER A 228 33.56 -8.59 -20.22
CA SER A 228 33.02 -7.32 -20.71
C SER A 228 32.38 -6.45 -19.61
N ALA A 229 32.38 -6.90 -18.35
CA ALA A 229 31.70 -6.24 -17.25
C ALA A 229 32.63 -5.28 -16.48
N PRO A 230 32.18 -4.05 -16.13
CA PRO A 230 32.93 -3.18 -15.24
C PRO A 230 33.18 -3.85 -13.88
N ALA A 231 34.25 -3.45 -13.18
CA ALA A 231 34.76 -4.16 -11.99
C ALA A 231 33.67 -4.42 -10.92
N TRP A 232 32.81 -3.43 -10.65
CA TRP A 232 31.70 -3.56 -9.71
C TRP A 232 30.66 -4.62 -10.12
N ALA A 233 30.47 -4.84 -11.43
CA ALA A 233 29.53 -5.84 -11.96
C ALA A 233 30.15 -7.23 -12.03
N ARG A 234 31.48 -7.35 -12.16
CA ARG A 234 32.20 -8.63 -12.05
C ARG A 234 32.06 -9.27 -10.67
N GLU A 235 32.13 -8.47 -9.61
CA GLU A 235 31.87 -8.94 -8.24
C GLU A 235 30.45 -9.50 -8.06
N LEU A 236 29.49 -8.95 -8.81
CA LEU A 236 28.11 -9.43 -8.84
C LEU A 236 27.98 -10.71 -9.66
N LEU A 237 28.65 -10.84 -10.81
CA LEU A 237 28.58 -12.01 -11.68
C LEU A 237 29.17 -13.28 -11.03
N GLY A 238 30.29 -13.17 -10.29
CA GLY A 238 31.05 -14.30 -9.75
C GLY A 238 30.61 -14.88 -8.39
N ARG A 239 29.61 -14.30 -7.70
CA ARG A 239 29.15 -14.80 -6.38
C ARG A 239 27.95 -15.75 -6.49
N SER A 240 28.07 -16.98 -6.00
CA SER A 240 26.88 -17.80 -5.68
C SER A 240 26.08 -17.04 -4.62
N ALA A 241 24.88 -16.57 -4.96
CA ALA A 241 24.11 -15.75 -4.05
C ALA A 241 23.65 -16.60 -2.85
N GLY A 242 23.90 -16.09 -1.64
CA GLY A 242 23.27 -16.61 -0.43
C GLY A 242 21.75 -16.43 -0.47
N PRO A 243 20.99 -17.09 0.43
CA PRO A 243 19.54 -17.00 0.47
C PRO A 243 19.10 -15.60 0.94
N GLY A 244 19.14 -14.62 0.03
CA GLY A 244 18.50 -13.32 0.21
C GLY A 244 17.00 -13.48 0.02
N ARG A 245 16.32 -14.03 1.02
CA ARG A 245 14.85 -14.06 1.07
C ARG A 245 14.36 -12.93 1.95
N THR A 246 13.95 -11.84 1.32
CA THR A 246 12.89 -11.00 1.86
C THR A 246 11.63 -11.37 1.08
N PRO A 247 10.52 -11.81 1.71
CA PRO A 247 9.29 -12.09 0.97
C PRO A 247 8.84 -10.81 0.25
N GLY A 248 8.90 -10.84 -1.09
CA GLY A 248 8.42 -9.75 -1.93
C GLY A 248 7.00 -9.35 -1.55
N HIS A 249 6.81 -8.05 -1.39
CA HIS A 249 5.53 -7.43 -1.10
C HIS A 249 4.58 -7.59 -2.31
N ARG A 250 3.32 -7.96 -2.05
CA ARG A 250 2.31 -8.25 -3.07
C ARG A 250 1.49 -7.00 -3.38
N ILE A 251 1.74 -6.33 -4.51
CA ILE A 251 0.77 -5.31 -4.97
C ILE A 251 -0.50 -6.05 -5.41
N PRO A 252 -1.68 -5.74 -4.85
CA PRO A 252 -2.92 -6.39 -5.25
C PRO A 252 -3.22 -6.08 -6.72
N LEU A 253 -3.78 -7.06 -7.43
CA LEU A 253 -4.18 -6.91 -8.83
C LEU A 253 -5.56 -6.26 -8.93
N ALA A 254 -6.42 -6.62 -7.97
CA ALA A 254 -7.65 -5.93 -7.66
C ALA A 254 -7.80 -5.82 -6.14
N ALA A 255 -8.44 -4.76 -5.68
CA ALA A 255 -8.83 -4.60 -4.29
C ALA A 255 -10.17 -3.87 -4.24
N ARG A 256 -11.08 -4.32 -3.38
CA ARG A 256 -12.36 -3.66 -3.14
C ARG A 256 -12.54 -3.44 -1.64
N PRO A 257 -13.23 -2.37 -1.22
CA PRO A 257 -13.66 -2.23 0.16
C PRO A 257 -14.40 -3.49 0.62
N ALA A 258 -14.07 -3.99 1.81
CA ALA A 258 -14.88 -5.02 2.46
C ALA A 258 -16.30 -4.48 2.68
N GLU A 259 -17.30 -5.34 2.51
CA GLU A 259 -18.70 -4.93 2.68
C GLU A 259 -19.00 -4.50 4.13
N ARG A 260 -18.36 -5.17 5.10
CA ARG A 260 -18.45 -4.92 6.54
C ARG A 260 -17.13 -5.27 7.22
N TYR A 261 -16.88 -4.63 8.34
CA TYR A 261 -15.74 -4.91 9.21
C TYR A 261 -16.17 -5.72 10.45
N ARG A 262 -15.35 -6.69 10.83
CA ARG A 262 -15.52 -7.45 12.07
C ARG A 262 -15.21 -6.55 13.26
N SER A 263 -16.23 -6.18 14.01
CA SER A 263 -16.11 -5.31 15.18
C SER A 263 -15.38 -5.97 16.35
N ARG A 264 -14.87 -5.14 17.26
CA ARG A 264 -14.25 -5.55 18.52
C ARG A 264 -14.63 -4.55 19.61
N ALA A 265 -14.90 -5.03 20.82
CA ALA A 265 -15.50 -4.21 21.88
C ALA A 265 -14.53 -3.21 22.54
N ASP A 266 -13.23 -3.44 22.43
CA ASP A 266 -12.18 -2.72 23.16
C ASP A 266 -11.44 -1.66 22.33
N ILE A 267 -11.84 -1.48 21.07
CA ILE A 267 -11.27 -0.52 20.13
C ILE A 267 -12.35 0.41 19.57
N CYS A 268 -12.05 1.71 19.51
CA CYS A 268 -12.92 2.72 18.91
C CYS A 268 -12.22 3.37 17.72
N ILE A 269 -12.94 3.54 16.61
CA ILE A 269 -12.49 4.30 15.44
C ILE A 269 -12.76 5.78 15.68
N LEU A 270 -11.76 6.63 15.45
CA LEU A 270 -11.82 8.08 15.52
C LEU A 270 -11.57 8.65 14.14
N THR A 271 -12.41 9.60 13.73
CA THR A 271 -12.22 10.35 12.50
C THR A 271 -12.63 11.80 12.68
N THR A 272 -12.27 12.65 11.73
CA THR A 272 -12.51 14.10 11.82
C THR A 272 -13.06 14.64 10.52
N HIS A 273 -13.96 15.62 10.60
CA HIS A 273 -14.43 16.36 9.44
C HIS A 273 -14.22 17.86 9.64
N PHE A 274 -13.62 18.50 8.65
CA PHE A 274 -13.58 19.95 8.52
C PHE A 274 -13.38 20.28 7.05
N ASN A 275 -14.07 21.32 6.59
CA ASN A 275 -14.20 21.58 5.16
C ASN A 275 -14.30 23.08 4.86
N PRO A 276 -13.31 23.91 5.23
CA PRO A 276 -13.43 25.38 5.20
C PRO A 276 -13.80 25.94 3.82
N CYS A 277 -13.48 25.22 2.74
CA CYS A 277 -13.81 25.61 1.37
C CYS A 277 -15.13 25.02 0.84
N GLY A 278 -15.82 24.16 1.59
CA GLY A 278 -17.11 23.58 1.19
C GLY A 278 -17.01 22.59 0.01
N TYR A 279 -15.90 21.85 -0.08
CA TYR A 279 -15.71 20.83 -1.12
C TYR A 279 -16.74 19.71 -1.00
N ARG A 280 -17.40 19.39 -2.12
CA ARG A 280 -18.43 18.35 -2.21
C ARG A 280 -17.84 16.96 -2.03
N SER A 281 -16.64 16.72 -2.57
CA SER A 281 -15.90 15.46 -2.43
C SER A 281 -15.66 15.08 -0.97
N ARG A 282 -15.15 16.01 -0.14
CA ARG A 282 -14.94 15.78 1.30
C ARG A 282 -16.22 15.33 1.99
N ARG A 283 -17.30 16.09 1.83
CA ARG A 283 -18.61 15.78 2.44
C ARG A 283 -19.15 14.43 1.96
N ARG A 284 -19.05 14.14 0.67
CA ARG A 284 -19.49 12.85 0.10
C ARG A 284 -18.69 11.69 0.68
N ASN A 285 -17.37 11.82 0.75
CA ASN A 285 -16.47 10.76 1.17
C ASN A 285 -16.67 10.43 2.66
N ILE A 286 -16.71 11.44 3.55
CA ILE A 286 -16.96 11.22 4.98
C ILE A 286 -18.31 10.56 5.24
N LEU A 287 -19.38 11.00 4.56
CA LEU A 287 -20.69 10.38 4.72
C LEU A 287 -20.69 8.92 4.23
N SER A 288 -19.91 8.59 3.20
CA SER A 288 -19.73 7.22 2.74
C SER A 288 -18.97 6.36 3.74
N PHE A 289 -17.90 6.91 4.31
CA PHE A 289 -17.09 6.25 5.32
C PHE A 289 -17.90 5.95 6.58
N LEU A 290 -18.60 6.95 7.14
CA LEU A 290 -19.44 6.77 8.34
C LEU A 290 -20.53 5.71 8.14
N ARG A 291 -21.21 5.70 6.98
CA ARG A 291 -22.19 4.65 6.65
C ARG A 291 -21.57 3.25 6.60
N SER A 292 -20.32 3.12 6.18
CA SER A 292 -19.59 1.85 6.19
C SER A 292 -19.31 1.37 7.61
N LEU A 293 -18.92 2.29 8.50
CA LEU A 293 -18.71 1.98 9.92
C LEU A 293 -20.01 1.55 10.62
N ASP A 294 -21.11 2.27 10.37
CA ASP A 294 -22.44 1.93 10.88
C ASP A 294 -22.89 0.54 10.42
N ARG A 295 -22.77 0.26 9.12
CA ARG A 295 -23.12 -1.06 8.56
C ARG A 295 -22.28 -2.20 9.14
N SER A 296 -21.06 -1.89 9.54
CA SER A 296 -20.14 -2.83 10.17
C SER A 296 -20.45 -3.07 11.66
N GLY A 297 -21.30 -2.24 12.28
CA GLY A 297 -21.50 -2.25 13.73
C GLY A 297 -20.21 -1.97 14.51
N ALA A 298 -19.26 -1.24 13.89
CA ALA A 298 -18.02 -0.84 14.53
C ALA A 298 -18.29 0.28 15.54
N ALA A 299 -17.57 0.31 16.66
CA ALA A 299 -17.58 1.47 17.53
C ALA A 299 -16.80 2.61 16.86
N TRP A 300 -17.45 3.74 16.60
CA TRP A 300 -16.81 4.90 16.01
C TRP A 300 -17.30 6.20 16.62
N ARG A 301 -16.44 7.21 16.57
CA ARG A 301 -16.77 8.60 16.88
C ARG A 301 -16.16 9.51 15.81
N CYS A 302 -16.89 10.58 15.48
CA CYS A 302 -16.45 11.62 14.59
C CYS A 302 -16.48 12.96 15.32
N VAL A 303 -15.57 13.85 14.98
CA VAL A 303 -15.60 15.23 15.41
C VAL A 303 -15.60 16.14 14.19
N GLU A 304 -16.57 17.04 14.14
CA GLU A 304 -16.70 18.02 13.08
C GLU A 304 -16.29 19.41 13.58
N CYS A 305 -15.36 20.06 12.88
CA CYS A 305 -15.03 21.46 13.10
C CYS A 305 -15.60 22.34 11.98
N ALA A 306 -16.55 23.21 12.35
CA ALA A 306 -17.00 24.31 11.52
C ALA A 306 -16.18 25.59 11.81
N PHE A 307 -16.07 26.47 10.83
CA PHE A 307 -15.28 27.71 10.94
C PHE A 307 -16.18 28.95 10.83
N GLY A 308 -15.98 29.93 11.72
CA GLY A 308 -16.73 31.18 11.72
C GLY A 308 -18.24 30.95 11.86
N ASP A 309 -19.03 31.49 10.95
CA ASP A 309 -20.50 31.34 10.89
C ASP A 309 -20.96 30.15 10.04
N ARG A 310 -20.05 29.40 9.41
CA ARG A 310 -20.44 28.32 8.50
C ARG A 310 -21.21 27.22 9.23
N PRO A 311 -22.24 26.64 8.60
CA PRO A 311 -23.02 25.57 9.20
C PRO A 311 -22.17 24.30 9.33
N PHE A 312 -22.60 23.44 10.25
CA PHE A 312 -22.15 22.06 10.29
C PHE A 312 -22.68 21.30 9.07
N GLU A 313 -21.86 20.45 8.47
CA GLU A 313 -22.16 19.62 7.30
C GLU A 313 -22.63 18.20 7.68
N LEU A 314 -22.29 17.73 8.88
CA LEU A 314 -22.73 16.45 9.43
C LEU A 314 -23.89 16.65 10.41
N PRO A 315 -24.82 15.69 10.52
CA PRO A 315 -25.92 15.78 11.48
C PRO A 315 -25.39 15.65 12.92
N ALA A 316 -25.89 16.48 13.84
CA ALA A 316 -25.59 16.33 15.26
C ALA A 316 -26.12 14.98 15.79
N GLY A 317 -25.38 14.37 16.72
CA GLY A 317 -25.77 13.11 17.34
C GLY A 317 -24.71 12.60 18.32
N GLU A 318 -24.99 11.51 19.03
CA GLU A 318 -24.07 10.95 20.03
C GLU A 318 -22.69 10.60 19.44
N GLN A 319 -22.68 10.17 18.17
CA GLN A 319 -21.49 9.73 17.47
C GLN A 319 -20.67 10.91 16.93
N ILE A 320 -21.27 12.09 16.76
CA ILE A 320 -20.68 13.25 16.10
C ILE A 320 -20.57 14.42 17.09
N LEU A 321 -19.34 14.71 17.53
CA LEU A 321 -19.03 15.89 18.32
C LEU A 321 -18.87 17.11 17.39
N GLN A 322 -19.73 18.11 17.52
CA GLN A 322 -19.65 19.35 16.76
C GLN A 322 -18.93 20.44 17.54
N VAL A 323 -17.88 21.01 16.95
CA VAL A 323 -17.08 22.11 17.53
C VAL A 323 -16.86 23.23 16.52
N ARG A 324 -16.52 24.42 17.02
CA ARG A 324 -16.36 25.62 16.20
C ARG A 324 -15.04 26.31 16.52
N SER A 325 -14.35 26.76 15.47
CA SER A 325 -13.14 27.56 15.56
C SER A 325 -13.32 28.87 14.80
N ASP A 326 -12.82 29.96 15.37
CA ASP A 326 -12.77 31.25 14.67
C ASP A 326 -11.55 31.37 13.73
N SER A 327 -10.58 30.45 13.87
CA SER A 327 -9.40 30.38 12.99
C SER A 327 -9.52 29.22 12.00
N VAL A 328 -9.40 29.50 10.71
CA VAL A 328 -9.25 28.47 9.67
C VAL A 328 -7.85 27.88 9.78
N LEU A 329 -7.76 26.68 10.34
CA LEU A 329 -6.53 25.94 10.59
C LEU A 329 -6.72 24.47 10.23
N TRP A 330 -5.61 23.75 10.01
CA TRP A 330 -5.65 22.29 9.97
C TRP A 330 -5.81 21.74 11.38
N GLN A 331 -6.88 21.00 11.62
CA GLN A 331 -7.34 20.63 12.97
C GLN A 331 -7.30 19.12 13.25
N LYS A 332 -6.93 18.28 12.29
CA LYS A 332 -7.13 16.82 12.35
C LYS A 332 -6.65 16.21 13.66
N GLU A 333 -5.34 16.23 13.95
CA GLU A 333 -4.77 15.61 15.14
C GLU A 333 -5.28 16.28 16.43
N ARG A 334 -5.55 17.59 16.39
CA ARG A 334 -6.12 18.32 17.53
C ARG A 334 -7.52 17.83 17.90
N LEU A 335 -8.35 17.66 16.89
CA LEU A 335 -9.72 17.18 17.05
C LEU A 335 -9.74 15.70 17.47
N LEU A 336 -8.81 14.88 16.96
CA LEU A 336 -8.63 13.50 17.42
C LEU A 336 -8.27 13.47 18.92
N ASN A 337 -7.35 14.32 19.37
CA ASN A 337 -7.00 14.46 20.80
C ASN A 337 -8.17 14.92 21.66
N LEU A 338 -9.01 15.82 21.16
CA LEU A 338 -10.24 16.23 21.84
C LEU A 338 -11.21 15.06 21.97
N LEU A 339 -11.44 14.35 20.87
CA LEU A 339 -12.41 13.26 20.80
C LEU A 339 -12.01 12.08 21.68
N ALA A 340 -10.72 11.72 21.70
CA ALA A 340 -10.17 10.62 22.50
C ALA A 340 -10.52 10.74 23.99
N ARG A 341 -10.51 11.98 24.53
CA ARG A 341 -10.84 12.29 25.93
C ARG A 341 -12.32 12.15 26.28
N THR A 342 -13.20 12.04 25.28
CA THR A 342 -14.65 11.88 25.49
C THR A 342 -15.12 10.43 25.49
N LEU A 343 -14.20 9.49 25.31
CA LEU A 343 -14.53 8.08 25.12
C LEU A 343 -14.67 7.34 26.47
N PRO A 344 -15.62 6.41 26.59
CA PRO A 344 -15.71 5.55 27.77
C PRO A 344 -14.47 4.67 27.95
N ASP A 345 -14.07 4.41 29.20
CA ASP A 345 -12.84 3.67 29.57
C ASP A 345 -12.75 2.24 29.01
N ARG A 346 -13.89 1.65 28.62
CA ARG A 346 -13.94 0.32 27.98
C ARG A 346 -13.07 0.23 26.71
N PHE A 347 -12.84 1.35 26.04
CA PHE A 347 -11.98 1.40 24.87
C PHE A 347 -10.52 1.57 25.29
N SER A 348 -9.79 0.46 25.32
CA SER A 348 -8.35 0.43 25.61
C SER A 348 -7.48 0.82 24.41
N LYS A 349 -8.06 0.85 23.21
CA LYS A 349 -7.37 1.05 21.92
C LYS A 349 -8.14 2.04 21.07
N LEU A 350 -7.41 2.85 20.31
CA LEU A 350 -7.97 3.85 19.41
C LEU A 350 -7.40 3.64 18.02
N ALA A 351 -8.25 3.65 17.00
CA ALA A 351 -7.83 3.69 15.60
C ALA A 351 -8.21 5.05 15.01
N TRP A 352 -7.26 5.87 14.57
CA TRP A 352 -7.56 7.14 13.90
C TRP A 352 -7.40 6.98 12.39
N ILE A 353 -8.45 7.35 11.66
CA ILE A 353 -8.63 7.01 10.24
C ILE A 353 -9.16 8.22 9.48
N ASP A 354 -8.60 8.45 8.30
CA ASP A 354 -9.05 9.50 7.40
C ASP A 354 -10.47 9.19 6.87
N GLY A 355 -11.29 10.22 6.76
CA GLY A 355 -12.72 10.12 6.43
C GLY A 355 -13.05 9.66 5.00
N ASP A 356 -12.06 9.24 4.24
CA ASP A 356 -12.15 8.84 2.83
C ASP A 356 -11.50 7.47 2.57
N VAL A 357 -11.13 6.74 3.63
CA VAL A 357 -10.36 5.50 3.55
C VAL A 357 -11.21 4.27 3.84
N PHE A 358 -11.04 3.23 3.03
CA PHE A 358 -11.73 1.95 3.16
C PHE A 358 -10.73 0.79 3.19
N PHE A 359 -11.04 -0.29 3.90
CA PHE A 359 -10.14 -1.45 4.03
C PHE A 359 -10.63 -2.61 3.16
N SER A 360 -9.70 -3.33 2.53
CA SER A 360 -10.02 -4.56 1.79
C SER A 360 -10.31 -5.75 2.70
N GLU A 361 -9.64 -5.81 3.85
CA GLU A 361 -9.71 -6.95 4.76
C GLU A 361 -10.88 -6.78 5.75
N SER A 362 -11.89 -7.64 5.66
CA SER A 362 -13.06 -7.56 6.55
C SER A 362 -12.73 -7.69 8.04
N ASP A 363 -11.60 -8.28 8.41
CA ASP A 363 -11.20 -8.52 9.80
C ASP A 363 -10.11 -7.56 10.31
N TRP A 364 -9.78 -6.50 9.54
CA TRP A 364 -8.71 -5.56 9.87
C TRP A 364 -8.83 -5.01 11.29
N LEU A 365 -10.02 -4.57 11.70
CA LEU A 365 -10.24 -3.91 13.00
C LEU A 365 -9.99 -4.88 14.16
N ALA A 366 -10.49 -6.11 14.05
CA ALA A 366 -10.27 -7.16 15.05
C ALA A 366 -8.78 -7.52 15.15
N ARG A 367 -8.10 -7.74 14.01
CA ARG A 367 -6.68 -8.07 13.96
C ARG A 367 -5.79 -6.92 14.45
N THR A 368 -6.15 -5.67 14.17
CA THR A 368 -5.46 -4.49 14.70
C THR A 368 -5.56 -4.45 16.23
N SER A 369 -6.76 -4.70 16.78
CA SER A 369 -6.92 -4.78 18.23
C SER A 369 -6.02 -5.87 18.83
N ASP A 370 -6.00 -7.06 18.24
CA ASP A 370 -5.16 -8.17 18.71
C ASP A 370 -3.66 -7.82 18.60
N LEU A 371 -3.20 -7.17 17.52
CA LEU A 371 -1.81 -6.73 17.37
C LEU A 371 -1.39 -5.70 18.43
N LEU A 372 -2.29 -4.82 18.85
CA LEU A 372 -2.00 -3.82 19.89
C LEU A 372 -1.77 -4.44 21.28
N THR A 373 -2.01 -5.74 21.46
CA THR A 373 -1.55 -6.47 22.66
C THR A 373 -0.03 -6.66 22.67
N ARG A 374 0.60 -6.70 21.49
CA ARG A 374 2.05 -6.88 21.30
C ARG A 374 2.78 -5.59 20.91
N TYR A 375 2.13 -4.75 20.11
CA TYR A 375 2.69 -3.49 19.60
C TYR A 375 2.03 -2.29 20.29
N THR A 376 2.74 -1.17 20.38
CA THR A 376 2.19 0.08 20.96
C THR A 376 1.39 0.85 19.92
N VAL A 377 1.83 0.77 18.66
CA VAL A 377 1.24 1.45 17.51
C VAL A 377 1.18 0.48 16.33
N VAL A 378 0.12 0.52 15.54
CA VAL A 378 -0.10 -0.33 14.37
C VAL A 378 -0.55 0.53 13.20
N GLN A 379 0.08 0.37 12.04
CA GLN A 379 -0.46 0.85 10.77
C GLN A 379 -1.25 -0.30 10.12
N PRO A 380 -2.60 -0.24 10.07
CA PRO A 380 -3.46 -1.41 9.84
C PRO A 380 -3.55 -1.84 8.36
N PHE A 381 -2.49 -1.64 7.59
CA PHE A 381 -2.41 -2.02 6.19
C PHE A 381 -0.95 -2.10 5.72
N THR A 382 -0.77 -2.73 4.57
CA THR A 382 0.51 -2.80 3.87
C THR A 382 0.45 -2.00 2.56
N GLU A 383 -0.67 -2.02 1.85
CA GLU A 383 -0.86 -1.30 0.60
C GLU A 383 -1.75 -0.08 0.77
N ALA A 384 -1.22 1.11 0.47
CA ALA A 384 -1.98 2.33 0.33
C ALA A 384 -2.33 2.54 -1.15
N ILE A 385 -3.61 2.36 -1.49
CA ILE A 385 -4.13 2.51 -2.85
C ILE A 385 -4.91 3.82 -2.95
N ARG A 386 -4.47 4.71 -3.83
CA ARG A 386 -5.25 5.90 -4.20
C ARG A 386 -6.12 5.59 -5.40
N LEU A 387 -7.44 5.70 -5.22
CA LEU A 387 -8.40 5.50 -6.29
C LEU A 387 -8.45 6.72 -7.22
N ALA A 388 -8.60 6.47 -8.52
CA ALA A 388 -8.82 7.55 -9.48
C ALA A 388 -10.23 8.15 -9.32
N ALA A 389 -10.45 9.32 -9.90
CA ALA A 389 -11.76 9.98 -9.88
C ALA A 389 -12.87 9.05 -10.41
N GLY A 390 -13.92 8.89 -9.60
CA GLY A 390 -15.07 8.05 -9.93
C GLY A 390 -14.93 6.57 -9.60
N GLN A 391 -13.75 6.11 -9.17
CA GLN A 391 -13.55 4.72 -8.75
C GLN A 391 -13.89 4.52 -7.27
N THR A 392 -14.40 3.33 -6.94
CA THR A 392 -14.67 2.85 -5.58
C THR A 392 -13.91 1.57 -5.23
N ASP A 393 -13.22 1.03 -6.23
CA ASP A 393 -12.52 -0.24 -6.24
C ASP A 393 -11.30 -0.08 -7.14
N TYR A 394 -10.27 -0.85 -6.81
CA TYR A 394 -9.00 -0.87 -7.52
C TYR A 394 -8.97 -2.07 -8.45
N HIS A 395 -8.71 -1.81 -9.73
CA HIS A 395 -8.45 -2.82 -10.75
C HIS A 395 -7.27 -2.35 -11.59
N LEU A 396 -6.05 -2.68 -11.17
CA LEU A 396 -4.77 -2.31 -11.81
C LEU A 396 -4.48 -0.81 -11.99
N ARG A 397 -5.47 0.06 -11.82
CA ARG A 397 -5.42 1.50 -12.05
C ARG A 397 -5.43 2.25 -10.72
N GLY A 398 -4.42 3.08 -10.51
CA GLY A 398 -4.24 3.86 -9.28
C GLY A 398 -2.85 3.68 -8.69
N GLU A 399 -2.43 4.68 -7.92
CA GLU A 399 -1.14 4.69 -7.24
C GLU A 399 -1.18 3.73 -6.05
N VAL A 400 -0.25 2.76 -6.01
CA VAL A 400 -0.06 1.88 -4.85
C VAL A 400 1.27 2.20 -4.20
N VAL A 401 1.23 2.57 -2.92
CA VAL A 401 2.40 2.89 -2.11
C VAL A 401 2.44 1.96 -0.90
N LEU A 402 3.62 1.47 -0.53
CA LEU A 402 3.75 0.64 0.66
C LEU A 402 3.60 1.49 1.91
N SER A 403 2.98 0.94 2.95
CA SER A 403 2.86 1.61 4.24
C SER A 403 4.23 1.81 4.91
N PHE A 404 4.34 2.87 5.70
CA PHE A 404 5.55 3.18 6.46
C PHE A 404 5.97 2.04 7.38
N ALA A 405 5.02 1.46 8.12
CA ALA A 405 5.29 0.33 9.00
C ALA A 405 5.79 -0.90 8.25
N HIS A 406 5.33 -1.12 7.02
CA HIS A 406 5.84 -2.19 6.19
C HIS A 406 7.27 -1.95 5.72
N ARG A 407 7.58 -0.75 5.23
CA ARG A 407 8.95 -0.38 4.85
C ARG A 407 9.91 -0.52 6.02
N PHE A 408 9.50 -0.08 7.21
CA PHE A 408 10.27 -0.27 8.44
C PHE A 408 10.52 -1.74 8.78
N HIS A 409 9.53 -2.62 8.61
CA HIS A 409 9.72 -4.07 8.82
C HIS A 409 10.66 -4.72 7.82
N LEU A 410 10.72 -4.21 6.58
CA LEU A 410 11.66 -4.69 5.56
C LEU A 410 13.08 -4.17 5.82
N HIS A 411 13.20 -2.89 6.16
CA HIS A 411 14.47 -2.19 6.35
C HIS A 411 14.35 -1.24 7.57
N PRO A 412 14.67 -1.71 8.79
CA PRO A 412 14.57 -0.91 10.01
C PRO A 412 15.77 0.04 10.17
N ASP A 413 16.04 0.84 9.15
CA ASP A 413 17.11 1.85 9.12
C ASP A 413 16.54 3.21 8.64
N PRO A 414 15.74 3.90 9.47
CA PRO A 414 15.11 5.16 9.07
C PRO A 414 16.05 6.25 8.55
N PRO A 415 17.29 6.42 9.08
CA PRO A 415 18.27 7.34 8.52
C PRO A 415 18.61 7.11 7.05
N ALA A 416 18.35 5.91 6.51
CA ALA A 416 18.54 5.58 5.10
C ALA A 416 17.39 6.06 4.19
N TRP A 417 16.41 6.82 4.71
CA TRP A 417 15.26 7.34 3.96
C TRP A 417 15.35 8.86 3.74
N PRO A 418 16.19 9.33 2.79
CA PRO A 418 16.39 10.75 2.55
C PRO A 418 15.16 11.44 1.94
N ALA A 419 14.22 10.70 1.35
CA ALA A 419 13.03 11.26 0.71
C ALA A 419 11.75 10.46 1.00
N TYR A 420 10.60 11.11 0.79
CA TYR A 420 9.28 10.54 1.06
C TYR A 420 9.02 9.15 0.44
N PRO A 421 9.40 8.89 -0.83
CA PRO A 421 9.18 7.57 -1.44
C PRO A 421 9.94 6.43 -0.78
N ASP A 422 11.02 6.72 -0.04
CA ASP A 422 11.91 5.72 0.53
C ASP A 422 11.30 5.05 1.77
N HIS A 423 10.57 5.83 2.59
CA HIS A 423 9.97 5.36 3.83
C HIS A 423 8.54 4.84 3.68
N GLY A 424 7.85 5.11 2.57
CA GLY A 424 6.47 4.65 2.33
C GLY A 424 5.38 5.58 2.88
N HIS A 425 4.11 5.25 2.62
CA HIS A 425 2.97 6.11 2.95
C HIS A 425 2.72 6.17 4.46
N THR A 426 2.68 7.39 4.99
CA THR A 426 2.53 7.68 6.41
C THR A 426 1.08 7.95 6.84
N GLY A 427 0.19 8.31 5.92
CA GLY A 427 -1.20 8.70 6.25
C GLY A 427 -2.23 7.58 6.23
N TYR A 428 -3.50 7.97 6.06
CA TYR A 428 -4.70 7.13 5.96
C TYR A 428 -5.22 6.51 7.25
N ALA A 429 -4.44 5.66 7.90
CA ALA A 429 -4.94 4.96 9.08
C ALA A 429 -3.82 4.52 10.00
N TRP A 430 -4.09 4.61 11.30
CA TRP A 430 -3.23 4.15 12.36
C TRP A 430 -4.08 3.72 13.56
N ALA A 431 -3.49 2.93 14.44
CA ALA A 431 -4.09 2.60 15.72
C ALA A 431 -3.02 2.52 16.81
N GLY A 432 -3.43 2.76 18.05
CA GLY A 432 -2.55 2.77 19.21
C GLY A 432 -3.29 2.41 20.48
N ARG A 433 -2.51 2.05 21.51
CA ARG A 433 -3.07 1.92 22.87
C ARG A 433 -3.50 3.28 23.38
N ARG A 434 -4.67 3.33 24.01
CA ARG A 434 -5.23 4.58 24.51
C ARG A 434 -4.34 5.24 25.58
N GLU A 435 -3.69 4.44 26.42
CA GLU A 435 -2.86 4.92 27.53
C GLU A 435 -1.84 5.99 27.11
N TRP A 436 -1.03 5.72 26.08
CA TRP A 436 -0.01 6.67 25.63
C TRP A 436 -0.62 7.85 24.85
N ILE A 437 -1.73 7.62 24.15
CA ILE A 437 -2.44 8.68 23.41
C ILE A 437 -3.05 9.68 24.39
N GLU A 438 -3.60 9.22 25.51
CA GLU A 438 -4.13 10.12 26.54
C GLU A 438 -3.05 10.87 27.31
N GLU A 439 -1.91 10.22 27.54
CA GLU A 439 -0.77 10.83 28.24
C GLU A 439 -0.07 11.89 27.39
N HIS A 440 0.23 11.60 26.12
CA HIS A 440 1.07 12.45 25.26
C HIS A 440 0.29 13.23 24.20
N GLY A 441 -0.91 12.76 23.84
CA GLY A 441 -1.62 13.20 22.64
C GLY A 441 -0.93 12.80 21.34
N LEU A 442 -1.69 12.82 20.26
CA LEU A 442 -1.14 12.90 18.90
C LEU A 442 -0.52 14.28 18.69
N TYR A 443 0.54 14.38 17.89
CA TYR A 443 1.17 15.66 17.59
C TYR A 443 0.22 16.55 16.77
N ASP A 444 -0.25 17.66 17.34
CA ASP A 444 -1.34 18.46 16.77
C ASP A 444 -0.95 19.86 16.29
N ALA A 445 0.35 20.19 16.27
CA ALA A 445 0.87 21.45 15.74
C ALA A 445 1.30 21.39 14.26
N GLY A 446 1.12 20.24 13.59
CA GLY A 446 1.42 20.03 12.18
C GLY A 446 0.39 20.66 11.23
N LEU A 447 0.31 22.00 11.20
CA LEU A 447 -0.75 22.75 10.49
C LEU A 447 -0.77 22.56 8.96
N SER A 448 0.31 22.06 8.37
CA SER A 448 0.40 21.78 6.94
C SER A 448 -0.21 20.43 6.55
N GLY A 449 -0.83 19.70 7.48
CA GLY A 449 -1.39 18.37 7.23
C GLY A 449 -0.36 17.25 7.16
N THR A 450 0.83 17.46 7.73
CA THR A 450 1.93 16.47 7.81
C THR A 450 2.03 15.77 9.17
N GLY A 451 0.99 15.86 10.01
CA GLY A 451 1.02 15.28 11.36
C GLY A 451 1.30 13.78 11.35
N ASP A 452 0.68 13.04 10.43
CA ASP A 452 0.93 11.60 10.24
C ASP A 452 2.39 11.27 9.87
N HIS A 453 3.00 12.06 9.00
CA HIS A 453 4.39 11.94 8.57
C HIS A 453 5.34 12.16 9.74
N LEU A 454 5.14 13.24 10.51
CA LEU A 454 5.92 13.51 11.71
C LEU A 454 5.77 12.40 12.74
N MET A 455 4.54 12.00 13.05
CA MET A 455 4.30 10.94 14.03
C MET A 455 4.90 9.60 13.62
N ALA A 456 4.80 9.20 12.34
CA ALA A 456 5.37 7.94 11.86
C ALA A 456 6.89 7.85 12.11
N HIS A 457 7.62 8.93 11.84
CA HIS A 457 9.05 9.02 12.14
C HIS A 457 9.35 9.03 13.64
N ALA A 458 8.58 9.78 14.44
CA ALA A 458 8.72 9.76 15.90
C ALA A 458 8.52 8.37 16.49
N PHE A 459 7.59 7.57 15.95
CA PHE A 459 7.31 6.21 16.42
C PHE A 459 8.51 5.27 16.29
N VAL A 460 9.39 5.51 15.32
CA VAL A 460 10.62 4.73 15.06
C VAL A 460 11.90 5.41 15.55
N GLY A 461 11.78 6.52 16.28
CA GLY A 461 12.92 7.22 16.87
C GLY A 461 13.65 8.19 15.93
N ASP A 462 13.04 8.57 14.80
CA ASP A 462 13.66 9.34 13.72
C ASP A 462 13.11 10.78 13.61
N TRP A 463 13.11 11.52 14.71
CA TRP A 463 12.52 12.87 14.76
C TRP A 463 13.41 13.99 14.19
N ASP A 464 14.63 13.70 13.75
CA ASP A 464 15.48 14.65 13.00
C ASP A 464 15.60 14.25 11.51
N ASN A 465 14.50 13.74 10.95
CA ASN A 465 14.46 13.33 9.56
C ASN A 465 14.53 14.53 8.61
N THR A 466 15.27 14.38 7.52
CA THR A 466 15.46 15.42 6.51
C THR A 466 14.22 15.61 5.63
N CYS A 467 13.41 14.54 5.45
CA CYS A 467 12.26 14.54 4.56
C CYS A 467 11.07 15.39 5.06
N ALA A 468 10.95 15.64 6.37
CA ALA A 468 9.95 16.56 6.91
C ALA A 468 10.26 18.04 6.66
N GLY A 469 11.51 18.40 6.36
CA GLY A 469 11.91 19.79 6.08
C GLY A 469 11.86 20.74 7.30
N LEU A 470 11.82 20.20 8.51
CA LEU A 470 11.67 20.97 9.76
C LEU A 470 12.98 21.35 10.45
N HIS A 471 14.13 20.82 9.98
CA HIS A 471 15.42 21.01 10.63
C HIS A 471 15.74 22.50 10.88
N GLY A 472 16.11 22.82 12.13
CA GLY A 472 16.42 24.17 12.59
C GLY A 472 15.24 25.13 12.80
N SER A 473 14.00 24.73 12.46
CA SER A 473 12.81 25.57 12.63
C SER A 473 12.23 25.53 14.06
N LEU A 474 11.42 26.53 14.42
CA LEU A 474 10.68 26.56 15.70
C LEU A 474 9.67 25.40 15.78
N LEU A 475 8.93 25.16 14.70
CA LEU A 475 8.04 24.00 14.56
C LEU A 475 8.78 22.67 14.75
N GLY A 476 10.00 22.55 14.19
CA GLY A 476 10.86 21.38 14.34
C GLY A 476 11.25 21.11 15.79
N ARG A 477 11.64 22.15 16.56
CA ARG A 477 11.94 22.02 18.00
C ARG A 477 10.71 21.63 18.83
N HIS A 478 9.54 22.20 18.51
CA HIS A 478 8.28 21.85 19.16
C HIS A 478 7.91 20.38 18.89
N TYR A 479 8.06 19.92 17.63
CA TYR A 479 7.90 18.51 17.26
C TYR A 479 8.89 17.59 17.97
N GLU A 480 10.17 17.92 17.97
CA GLU A 480 11.21 17.12 18.64
C GLU A 480 10.92 16.95 20.13
N THR A 481 10.45 18.00 20.79
CA THR A 481 10.07 17.96 22.20
C THR A 481 8.97 16.93 22.44
N TRP A 482 7.89 16.97 21.66
CA TRP A 482 6.82 15.98 21.73
C TRP A 482 7.30 14.56 21.38
N ALA A 483 8.12 14.42 20.34
CA ALA A 483 8.61 13.10 19.92
C ALA A 483 9.45 12.43 21.01
N ARG A 484 10.30 13.20 21.70
CA ARG A 484 11.14 12.72 22.80
C ARG A 484 10.35 12.30 24.03
N THR A 485 9.17 12.89 24.28
CA THR A 485 8.30 12.48 25.40
C THR A 485 7.46 11.25 25.05
N ALA A 486 6.99 11.14 23.81
CA ALA A 486 6.16 10.02 23.35
C ALA A 486 6.97 8.73 23.08
N TYR A 487 8.16 8.84 22.50
CA TYR A 487 8.95 7.68 22.06
C TYR A 487 9.28 6.65 23.16
N PRO A 488 9.59 7.03 24.42
CA PRO A 488 9.82 6.06 25.50
C PRO A 488 8.69 5.05 25.72
N HIS A 489 7.44 5.36 25.35
CA HIS A 489 6.30 4.44 25.39
C HIS A 489 6.19 3.56 24.13
N ILE A 490 6.69 4.06 23.00
CA ILE A 490 6.53 3.42 21.69
C ILE A 490 7.72 2.54 21.35
N ARG A 491 8.95 3.05 21.49
CA ARG A 491 10.23 2.32 21.30
C ARG A 491 10.28 1.46 20.03
N SER A 492 9.82 2.00 18.91
CA SER A 492 9.73 1.27 17.64
C SER A 492 8.89 -0.02 17.70
N ALA A 493 8.02 -0.19 18.72
CA ALA A 493 7.04 -1.26 18.82
C ALA A 493 5.88 -1.01 17.85
N LEU A 494 6.22 -1.06 16.57
CA LEU A 494 5.40 -0.74 15.43
C LEU A 494 4.91 -2.02 14.75
N GLY A 495 3.59 -2.22 14.68
CA GLY A 495 2.96 -3.33 13.98
C GLY A 495 2.36 -2.93 12.64
N ARG A 496 2.00 -3.92 11.82
CA ARG A 496 1.25 -3.74 10.57
C ARG A 496 0.35 -4.94 10.26
N LEU A 497 -0.59 -4.75 9.36
CA LEU A 497 -1.39 -5.84 8.78
C LEU A 497 -1.15 -5.97 7.28
N ASP A 498 -1.04 -7.21 6.78
CA ASP A 498 -1.21 -7.50 5.36
C ASP A 498 -2.64 -7.11 4.94
N GLY A 499 -2.78 -6.39 3.82
CA GLY A 499 -4.07 -5.90 3.33
C GLY A 499 -4.02 -4.43 2.88
N ALA A 500 -4.96 -4.07 2.01
CA ALA A 500 -4.99 -2.77 1.36
C ALA A 500 -5.95 -1.79 2.04
N VAL A 501 -5.56 -0.52 2.04
CA VAL A 501 -6.47 0.61 2.20
C VAL A 501 -6.68 1.31 0.87
N LEU A 502 -7.92 1.72 0.61
CA LEU A 502 -8.34 2.44 -0.58
C LEU A 502 -8.81 3.84 -0.17
N SER A 503 -8.10 4.88 -0.60
CA SER A 503 -8.51 6.29 -0.41
C SER A 503 -9.32 6.75 -1.61
N LEU A 504 -10.53 7.25 -1.35
CA LEU A 504 -11.40 7.83 -2.35
C LEU A 504 -10.81 9.13 -2.90
N TRP A 505 -11.04 9.36 -4.20
CA TRP A 505 -10.63 10.60 -4.85
C TRP A 505 -11.19 11.85 -4.17
N HIS A 506 -10.31 12.83 -3.95
CA HIS A 506 -10.64 14.15 -3.41
C HIS A 506 -9.66 15.22 -3.96
N GLY A 507 -9.36 15.17 -5.26
CA GLY A 507 -8.47 16.10 -5.93
C GLY A 507 -7.06 15.56 -6.20
N ARG A 508 -6.32 16.29 -7.02
CA ARG A 508 -5.01 15.88 -7.54
C ARG A 508 -3.93 15.93 -6.45
N GLN A 509 -2.96 15.02 -6.52
CA GLN A 509 -1.85 14.97 -5.56
C GLN A 509 -1.00 16.24 -5.56
N GLN A 510 -0.69 16.75 -6.76
CA GLN A 510 0.11 17.96 -6.95
C GLN A 510 -0.49 19.21 -6.29
N ASP A 511 -1.82 19.24 -6.10
CA ASP A 511 -2.51 20.37 -5.48
C ASP A 511 -2.48 20.29 -3.94
N ARG A 512 -2.10 19.14 -3.35
CA ARG A 512 -2.08 18.94 -1.88
C ARG A 512 -0.98 19.73 -1.17
N ASN A 513 0.14 20.00 -1.86
CA ASN A 513 1.21 20.93 -1.45
C ASN A 513 1.73 20.79 0.00
N TYR A 514 1.75 19.58 0.57
CA TYR A 514 2.14 19.34 1.97
C TYR A 514 3.55 19.88 2.30
N HIS A 515 4.54 19.52 1.50
CA HIS A 515 5.93 19.94 1.72
C HIS A 515 6.08 21.46 1.58
N GLN A 516 5.52 22.04 0.51
CA GLN A 516 5.56 23.48 0.26
C GLN A 516 4.86 24.26 1.38
N ALA A 517 3.76 23.73 1.91
CA ALA A 517 3.05 24.32 3.05
C ALA A 517 3.91 24.34 4.32
N THR A 518 4.62 23.25 4.61
CA THR A 518 5.59 23.19 5.72
C THR A 518 6.75 24.17 5.53
N VAL A 519 7.34 24.23 4.33
CA VAL A 519 8.40 25.19 4.01
C VAL A 519 7.91 26.63 4.22
N ARG A 520 6.70 26.94 3.78
CA ARG A 520 6.14 28.28 3.93
C ARG A 520 5.90 28.67 5.38
N LEU A 521 5.42 27.76 6.24
CA LEU A 521 5.32 28.01 7.68
C LEU A 521 6.68 28.36 8.30
N ARG A 522 7.74 27.65 7.89
CA ARG A 522 9.11 27.93 8.33
C ARG A 522 9.58 29.33 7.89
N GLU A 523 9.35 29.70 6.63
CA GLU A 523 9.68 31.05 6.13
C GLU A 523 8.96 32.16 6.91
N LEU A 524 7.71 31.91 7.31
CA LEU A 524 6.91 32.82 8.12
C LEU A 524 7.31 32.80 9.61
N SER A 525 8.34 32.04 9.99
CA SER A 525 8.79 31.87 11.37
C SER A 525 7.65 31.45 12.31
N PHE A 526 6.80 30.53 11.84
CA PHE A 526 5.71 29.99 12.64
C PHE A 526 6.26 29.28 13.89
N ASP A 527 5.71 29.67 15.05
CA ASP A 527 6.08 29.16 16.36
C ASP A 527 4.83 28.67 17.09
N PRO A 528 4.62 27.34 17.19
CA PRO A 528 3.44 26.79 17.86
C PRO A 528 3.21 27.35 19.27
N ASP A 529 4.25 27.57 20.06
CA ASP A 529 4.13 28.04 21.45
C ASP A 529 3.63 29.49 21.55
N ARG A 530 3.86 30.29 20.51
CA ARG A 530 3.52 31.73 20.48
C ARG A 530 2.31 32.04 19.62
N ASP A 531 2.14 31.31 18.54
CA ASP A 531 1.17 31.60 17.50
C ASP A 531 -0.12 30.79 17.69
N LEU A 532 -0.11 29.69 18.44
CA LEU A 532 -1.30 28.88 18.71
C LEU A 532 -1.80 29.02 20.15
N ARG A 533 -3.12 29.00 20.31
CA ARG A 533 -3.81 28.85 21.59
C ARG A 533 -5.03 27.96 21.45
N LEU A 534 -5.51 27.43 22.56
CA LEU A 534 -6.78 26.72 22.58
C LEU A 534 -7.94 27.73 22.54
N GLY A 535 -8.86 27.52 21.61
CA GLY A 535 -10.16 28.17 21.58
C GLY A 535 -11.12 27.60 22.63
N PRO A 536 -12.30 28.22 22.82
CA PRO A 536 -13.28 27.82 23.84
C PRO A 536 -13.83 26.40 23.63
N THR A 537 -13.82 25.91 22.39
CA THR A 537 -14.27 24.54 22.03
C THR A 537 -13.13 23.53 22.05
N GLY A 538 -11.92 23.94 22.43
CA GLY A 538 -10.72 23.11 22.42
C GLY A 538 -10.04 23.00 21.05
N CYS A 539 -10.52 23.67 20.00
CA CYS A 539 -9.82 23.76 18.70
C CYS A 539 -8.55 24.62 18.80
N TRP A 540 -7.62 24.46 17.86
CA TRP A 540 -6.55 25.44 17.70
C TRP A 540 -7.09 26.75 17.14
N GLU A 541 -6.65 27.85 17.72
CA GLU A 541 -6.88 29.21 17.22
C GLU A 541 -5.57 29.99 17.20
N TRP A 542 -5.51 31.03 16.38
CA TRP A 542 -4.38 31.94 16.43
C TRP A 542 -4.35 32.68 17.77
N ALA A 543 -3.24 32.57 18.50
CA ALA A 543 -3.02 33.29 19.75
C ALA A 543 -2.79 34.77 19.50
N ARG A 544 -2.02 35.08 18.46
CA ARG A 544 -1.70 36.42 18.00
C ARG A 544 -1.87 36.43 16.49
N PRO A 545 -3.03 36.85 15.96
CA PRO A 545 -3.31 36.79 14.55
C PRO A 545 -2.30 37.65 13.77
N ARG A 546 -1.43 36.97 13.02
CA ARG A 546 -0.50 37.58 12.07
C ARG A 546 -1.11 37.44 10.68
N ALA A 547 -1.33 38.56 9.99
CA ALA A 547 -2.05 38.59 8.73
C ALA A 547 -1.46 37.66 7.66
N GLU A 548 -0.14 37.44 7.67
CA GLU A 548 0.55 36.52 6.78
C GLU A 548 0.29 35.04 7.08
N LEU A 549 0.16 34.65 8.35
CA LEU A 549 -0.16 33.28 8.77
C LEU A 549 -1.63 32.95 8.51
N GLU A 550 -2.53 33.90 8.79
CA GLU A 550 -3.95 33.75 8.48
C GLU A 550 -4.16 33.57 6.98
N ARG A 551 -3.56 34.45 6.16
CA ARG A 551 -3.63 34.37 4.71
C ARG A 551 -3.09 33.04 4.19
N TRP A 552 -1.94 32.60 4.72
CA TRP A 552 -1.37 31.30 4.40
C TRP A 552 -2.35 30.16 4.67
N ALA A 553 -3.00 30.13 5.84
CA ALA A 553 -3.90 29.04 6.19
C ALA A 553 -5.14 29.00 5.29
N HIS A 554 -5.75 30.15 5.01
CA HIS A 554 -6.87 30.24 4.07
C HIS A 554 -6.48 29.81 2.65
N GLU A 555 -5.32 30.26 2.16
CA GLU A 555 -4.82 29.91 0.82
C GLU A 555 -4.47 28.42 0.72
N TYR A 556 -3.89 27.84 1.77
CA TYR A 556 -3.54 26.43 1.82
C TYR A 556 -4.77 25.53 1.57
N PHE A 557 -5.91 25.80 2.21
CA PHE A 557 -7.14 25.04 1.93
C PHE A 557 -7.70 25.27 0.52
N ARG A 558 -7.62 26.49 0.00
CA ARG A 558 -8.14 26.86 -1.32
C ARG A 558 -7.37 26.24 -2.47
N THR A 559 -6.05 26.13 -2.34
CA THR A 559 -5.15 25.63 -3.39
C THR A 559 -5.27 24.13 -3.61
N ARG A 560 -5.82 23.38 -2.64
CA ARG A 560 -6.01 21.92 -2.71
C ARG A 560 -7.01 21.47 -3.78
N ARG A 561 -7.92 22.34 -4.23
CA ARG A 561 -8.81 22.12 -5.39
C ARG A 561 -9.48 20.74 -5.38
N GLU A 562 -10.03 20.32 -4.24
CA GLU A 562 -10.45 18.92 -4.01
C GLU A 562 -11.62 18.45 -4.90
N ASP A 563 -12.34 19.39 -5.52
CA ASP A 563 -13.42 19.12 -6.49
C ASP A 563 -13.01 19.38 -7.95
N SER A 564 -11.75 19.72 -8.24
CA SER A 564 -11.31 19.88 -9.62
C SER A 564 -11.38 18.54 -10.38
N PRO A 565 -11.76 18.57 -11.67
CA PRO A 565 -11.74 17.37 -12.50
C PRO A 565 -10.31 16.78 -12.54
N PRO A 566 -10.19 15.45 -12.71
CA PRO A 566 -8.91 14.73 -12.71
C PRO A 566 -7.93 15.24 -13.77
#